data_AF-A0ABD1VC13-F1
#
_entry.id   AF-A0ABD1VC13-F1
#
_cell.length_a   1.000
_cell.length_b   1.000
_cell.length_c   1.000
_cell.angle_alpha   90.00
_cell.angle_beta   90.00
_cell.angle_gamma   90.00
#
_symmetry.space_group_name_H-M   'P 1'
#
loop_
_entity.id
_entity.type
_entity.pdbx_description
1 polymer ?
#
loop_
_entity_poly.entity_id
_entity_poly.type
_entity_poly.pdbx_seq_one_letter_code
_entity_poly.pdbx_strand_id
1 'polypeptide(L)'
;MQYIADSNIIIQLKISELLVAWSNLIANWHAWDEMEDLSIFKCIKVAVNLNKKFALKNFVVGQLPSPPAPPVPQPSIIEGIGLFVSEAFSQYPSAVWRASSCVHMLLQVTSYSFEEEDVKKSLAFSFSQAAFSRFKETKSKPCSLWKPLFLGISSCYLHFPDAVEKILETIEHEGFTVWVSALAFILTDKFQHKLSTESEIKLTGMTLAKVIERLLTEGKQSSTLLRDCFTSLIEASIRVKEMQAEEEDEDEDGDEDEDEDEDEDDNDEDFEDDDDTDSEDNEIEETEEEFLERCAKVATALENGSIVEEGNLEDQEQDIELGTMEEFDLLSSLLSLIQRYHGILVQGQPLPPQLISSILNTFPECIMYFQQRKQ
;
A
#
# COMPACT_ATOMS: atom_id res chain seq x y z
N MET A 1 21.26 16.47 -3.55
CA MET A 1 21.39 15.02 -3.88
C MET A 1 20.77 14.65 -5.24
N GLN A 2 19.68 15.30 -5.68
CA GLN A 2 18.95 14.96 -6.93
C GLN A 2 19.76 15.04 -8.25
N TYR A 3 20.88 15.76 -8.30
CA TYR A 3 21.67 15.96 -9.54
C TYR A 3 23.00 15.17 -9.57
N ILE A 4 23.17 14.15 -8.74
CA ILE A 4 24.40 13.36 -8.71
C ILE A 4 24.41 12.34 -9.86
N ALA A 5 25.13 12.66 -10.94
CA ALA A 5 25.27 11.80 -12.11
C ALA A 5 26.47 10.84 -12.03
N ASP A 6 27.51 11.17 -11.25
CA ASP A 6 28.78 10.43 -11.19
C ASP A 6 29.12 9.97 -9.77
N SER A 7 29.56 8.70 -9.66
CA SER A 7 30.16 8.09 -8.48
C SER A 7 31.31 8.91 -7.85
N ASN A 8 32.08 9.65 -8.65
CA ASN A 8 33.17 10.49 -8.14
C ASN A 8 32.64 11.63 -7.26
N ILE A 9 31.46 12.17 -7.58
CA ILE A 9 30.81 13.23 -6.80
C ILE A 9 30.41 12.70 -5.41
N ILE A 10 29.98 11.44 -5.33
CA ILE A 10 29.61 10.78 -4.05
C ILE A 10 30.79 10.76 -3.08
N ILE A 11 31.97 10.42 -3.60
CA ILE A 11 33.21 10.37 -2.81
C ILE A 11 33.68 11.78 -2.46
N GLN A 12 33.70 12.70 -3.43
CA GLN A 12 34.15 14.08 -3.22
C GLN A 12 33.31 14.82 -2.18
N LEU A 13 31.99 14.64 -2.21
CA LEU A 13 31.05 15.26 -1.28
C LEU A 13 30.83 14.45 -0.01
N LYS A 14 31.46 13.28 0.14
CA LYS A 14 31.30 12.39 1.31
C LYS A 14 29.84 12.07 1.63
N ILE A 15 29.08 11.72 0.59
CA ILE A 15 27.63 11.55 0.69
C ILE A 15 27.25 10.43 1.67
N SER A 16 27.99 9.32 1.69
CA SER A 16 27.76 8.24 2.65
C SER A 16 27.90 8.73 4.10
N GLU A 17 28.94 9.50 4.40
CA GLU A 17 29.18 10.05 5.74
C GLU A 17 28.12 11.07 6.14
N LEU A 18 27.69 11.92 5.20
CA LEU A 18 26.60 12.87 5.41
C LEU A 18 25.28 12.14 5.69
N LEU A 19 24.98 11.07 4.94
CA LEU A 19 23.78 10.27 5.14
C LEU A 19 23.79 9.51 6.46
N VAL A 20 24.95 9.04 6.93
CA VAL A 20 25.09 8.45 8.28
C VAL A 20 24.81 9.50 9.35
N ALA A 21 25.36 10.72 9.23
CA ALA A 21 25.07 11.78 10.18
C ALA A 21 23.59 12.19 10.17
N TRP A 22 23.00 12.30 8.98
CA TRP A 22 21.60 12.64 8.80
C TRP A 22 20.64 11.56 9.30
N SER A 23 20.91 10.27 9.01
CA SER A 23 20.06 9.17 9.49
C SER A 23 20.04 9.10 11.02
N ASN A 24 21.18 9.36 11.67
CA ASN A 24 21.26 9.44 13.12
C ASN A 24 20.48 10.64 13.70
N LEU A 25 20.41 11.76 12.97
CA LEU A 25 19.63 12.92 13.37
C LEU A 25 18.13 12.63 13.35
N ILE A 26 17.63 12.03 12.26
CA ILE A 26 16.20 11.73 12.11
C ILE A 26 15.75 10.51 12.93
N ALA A 27 16.67 9.63 13.34
CA ALA A 27 16.35 8.44 14.14
C ALA A 27 15.66 8.78 15.47
N ASN A 28 15.90 9.97 16.04
CA ASN A 28 15.26 10.47 17.25
C ASN A 28 14.49 11.77 16.94
N TRP A 29 13.79 11.80 15.80
CA TRP A 29 12.99 12.95 15.42
C TRP A 29 11.80 13.11 16.37
N HIS A 30 11.68 14.30 16.95
CA HIS A 30 10.61 14.63 17.90
C HIS A 30 9.91 15.96 17.57
N ALA A 31 10.33 16.62 16.49
CA ALA A 31 9.82 17.91 16.05
C ALA A 31 8.93 17.72 14.81
N TRP A 32 7.92 16.85 14.94
CA TRP A 32 6.99 16.53 13.85
C TRP A 32 6.26 17.79 13.39
N ASP A 33 6.45 18.12 12.12
CA ASP A 33 5.86 19.24 11.39
C ASP A 33 5.73 18.86 9.92
N GLU A 34 4.55 19.07 9.34
CA GLU A 34 4.24 18.54 8.01
C GLU A 34 5.20 19.01 6.90
N MET A 35 5.68 20.27 6.95
CA MET A 35 6.58 20.79 5.93
C MET A 35 8.00 20.24 6.08
N GLU A 36 8.51 20.16 7.31
CA GLU A 36 9.84 19.62 7.59
C GLU A 36 9.89 18.11 7.32
N ASP A 37 8.88 17.36 7.77
CA ASP A 37 8.81 15.92 7.63
C ASP A 37 8.67 15.50 6.17
N LEU A 38 7.89 16.23 5.36
CA LEU A 38 7.79 16.01 3.91
C LEU A 38 9.17 16.06 3.24
N SER A 39 10.03 16.98 3.68
CA SER A 39 11.40 17.10 3.17
C SER A 39 12.27 15.90 3.58
N ILE A 40 12.08 15.36 4.79
CA ILE A 40 12.73 14.14 5.25
C ILE A 40 12.29 12.94 4.39
N PHE A 41 10.99 12.74 4.17
CA PHE A 41 10.49 11.65 3.33
C PHE A 41 10.99 11.73 1.88
N LYS A 42 11.01 12.93 1.28
CA LYS A 42 11.62 13.15 -0.04
C LYS A 42 13.11 12.78 -0.03
N CYS A 43 13.84 13.13 1.02
CA CYS A 43 15.24 12.79 1.18
C CYS A 43 15.46 11.27 1.31
N ILE A 44 14.59 10.54 2.02
CA ILE A 44 14.62 9.06 2.10
C ILE A 44 14.55 8.45 0.70
N LYS A 45 13.56 8.84 -0.13
CA LYS A 45 13.43 8.35 -1.51
C LYS A 45 14.70 8.59 -2.33
N VAL A 46 15.27 9.79 -2.21
CA VAL A 46 16.53 10.14 -2.89
C VAL A 46 17.71 9.30 -2.39
N ALA A 47 17.83 9.08 -1.07
CA ALA A 47 18.90 8.27 -0.50
C ALA A 47 18.82 6.81 -0.95
N VAL A 48 17.63 6.23 -1.00
CA VAL A 48 17.41 4.88 -1.52
C VAL A 48 17.77 4.78 -3.00
N ASN A 49 17.32 5.73 -3.83
CA ASN A 49 17.64 5.74 -5.26
C ASN A 49 19.14 5.90 -5.53
N LEU A 50 19.83 6.72 -4.73
CA LEU A 50 21.29 6.82 -4.77
C LEU A 50 21.95 5.49 -4.39
N ASN A 51 21.44 4.79 -3.38
CA ASN A 51 21.96 3.48 -3.03
C ASN A 51 21.74 2.45 -4.14
N LYS A 52 20.53 2.38 -4.72
CA LYS A 52 20.23 1.49 -5.85
C LYS A 52 21.19 1.73 -7.03
N LYS A 53 21.56 2.99 -7.29
CA LYS A 53 22.42 3.37 -8.42
C LYS A 53 23.92 3.19 -8.15
N PHE A 54 24.37 3.40 -6.91
CA PHE A 54 25.80 3.56 -6.62
C PHE A 54 26.34 2.66 -5.49
N ALA A 55 25.50 1.83 -4.86
CA ALA A 55 25.86 0.96 -3.72
C ALA A 55 26.60 1.74 -2.63
N LEU A 56 25.86 2.62 -1.92
CA LEU A 56 26.41 3.51 -0.92
C LEU A 56 27.01 2.73 0.25
N LYS A 57 28.19 3.17 0.71
CA LYS A 57 28.83 2.60 1.89
C LYS A 57 27.96 2.84 3.12
N ASN A 58 27.90 1.87 4.02
CA ASN A 58 27.16 1.89 5.28
C ASN A 58 25.64 2.05 5.12
N PHE A 59 25.10 1.82 3.92
CA PHE A 59 23.67 1.98 3.71
C PHE A 59 22.86 0.93 4.48
N VAL A 60 23.17 -0.35 4.28
CA VAL A 60 22.44 -1.46 4.91
C VAL A 60 23.17 -2.03 6.12
N VAL A 61 24.47 -2.31 6.00
CA VAL A 61 25.27 -2.89 7.09
C VAL A 61 26.25 -1.84 7.61
N GLY A 62 26.21 -1.62 8.91
CA GLY A 62 27.09 -0.71 9.62
C GLY A 62 28.57 -1.12 9.56
N GLN A 63 29.46 -0.17 9.36
CA GLN A 63 30.90 -0.43 9.43
C GLN A 63 31.33 -0.75 10.87
N LEU A 64 32.17 -1.77 11.00
CA LEU A 64 32.95 -2.02 12.21
C LEU A 64 34.02 -0.92 12.35
N PRO A 65 34.07 -0.21 13.48
CA PRO A 65 35.10 0.79 13.69
C PRO A 65 36.48 0.13 13.74
N SER A 66 37.49 0.82 13.19
CA SER A 66 38.87 0.35 13.22
C SER A 66 39.47 0.45 14.63
N PRO A 67 40.34 -0.50 15.05
CA PRO A 67 41.05 -0.40 16.33
C PRO A 67 41.77 0.95 16.50
N PRO A 68 41.81 1.55 17.70
CA PRO A 68 41.54 0.94 19.01
C PRO A 68 40.09 1.11 19.51
N ALA A 69 39.18 1.63 18.69
CA ALA A 69 37.78 1.80 19.09
C ALA A 69 37.12 0.43 19.37
N PRO A 70 36.20 0.33 20.35
CA PRO A 70 35.44 -0.89 20.61
C PRO A 70 34.75 -1.38 19.33
N PRO A 71 34.70 -2.69 19.03
CA PRO A 71 34.13 -3.24 17.80
C PRO A 71 32.59 -3.25 17.85
N VAL A 72 31.98 -2.13 18.23
CA VAL A 72 30.54 -1.93 18.17
C VAL A 72 30.23 -1.38 16.79
N PRO A 73 29.50 -2.10 15.93
CA PRO A 73 29.10 -1.60 14.63
C PRO A 73 28.37 -0.27 14.77
N GLN A 74 28.69 0.71 13.93
CA GLN A 74 27.88 1.94 13.87
C GLN A 74 26.52 1.63 13.26
N PRO A 75 25.43 2.28 13.71
CA PRO A 75 24.14 2.16 13.05
C PRO A 75 24.27 2.49 11.55
N SER A 76 23.68 1.64 10.72
CA SER A 76 23.59 1.86 9.28
C SER A 76 22.63 3.00 8.95
N ILE A 77 22.72 3.51 7.72
CA ILE A 77 21.83 4.57 7.24
C ILE A 77 20.38 4.08 7.28
N ILE A 78 20.13 2.85 6.84
CA ILE A 78 18.79 2.27 6.76
C ILE A 78 18.16 2.04 8.14
N GLU A 79 18.95 1.71 9.17
CA GLU A 79 18.43 1.57 10.53
C GLU A 79 17.94 2.91 11.09
N GLY A 80 18.69 4.00 10.88
CA GLY A 80 18.26 5.33 11.30
C GLY A 80 17.01 5.81 10.56
N ILE A 81 16.92 5.56 9.24
CA ILE A 81 15.71 5.80 8.45
C ILE A 81 14.54 4.95 8.96
N GLY A 82 14.80 3.67 9.27
CA GLY A 82 13.81 2.73 9.76
C GLY A 82 13.19 3.17 11.08
N LEU A 83 13.98 3.72 11.99
CA LEU A 83 13.49 4.31 13.24
C LEU A 83 12.54 5.48 12.97
N PHE A 84 12.94 6.42 12.12
CA PHE A 84 12.08 7.56 11.73
C PHE A 84 10.76 7.10 11.10
N VAL A 85 10.82 6.18 10.12
CA VAL A 85 9.63 5.66 9.43
C VAL A 85 8.73 4.87 10.37
N SER A 86 9.30 4.13 11.33
CA SER A 86 8.51 3.42 12.35
C SER A 86 7.77 4.41 13.24
N GLU A 87 8.43 5.45 13.72
CA GLU A 87 7.82 6.47 14.58
C GLU A 87 6.74 7.26 13.86
N ALA A 88 6.90 7.51 12.55
CA ALA A 88 5.92 8.22 11.72
C ALA A 88 4.53 7.57 11.71
N PHE A 89 4.41 6.25 11.90
CA PHE A 89 3.13 5.56 11.99
C PHE A 89 2.28 6.00 13.19
N SER A 90 2.89 6.58 14.22
CA SER A 90 2.22 7.06 15.42
C SER A 90 1.88 8.56 15.39
N GLN A 91 2.10 9.23 14.25
CA GLN A 91 1.94 10.67 14.13
C GLN A 91 0.63 11.03 13.39
N TYR A 92 0.60 12.23 12.79
CA TYR A 92 -0.53 12.73 12.01
C TYR A 92 -0.73 11.94 10.70
N PRO A 93 -1.95 11.94 10.12
CA PRO A 93 -2.29 11.08 8.98
C PRO A 93 -1.31 11.11 7.80
N SER A 94 -0.91 12.29 7.32
CA SER A 94 -0.05 12.38 6.15
C SER A 94 1.37 11.84 6.39
N ALA A 95 1.85 11.79 7.64
CA ALA A 95 3.08 11.06 8.00
C ALA A 95 2.89 9.53 7.90
N VAL A 96 1.73 9.00 8.29
CA VAL A 96 1.38 7.57 8.17
C VAL A 96 1.38 7.12 6.70
N TRP A 97 0.78 7.92 5.83
CA TRP A 97 0.77 7.67 4.38
C TRP A 97 2.19 7.64 3.79
N ARG A 98 3.00 8.66 4.12
CA ARG A 98 4.39 8.75 3.65
C ARG A 98 5.26 7.63 4.22
N ALA A 99 5.06 7.25 5.48
CA ALA A 99 5.72 6.12 6.10
C ALA A 99 5.42 4.82 5.35
N SER A 100 4.15 4.55 5.06
CA SER A 100 3.74 3.38 4.29
C SER A 100 4.43 3.29 2.92
N SER A 101 4.48 4.40 2.17
CA SER A 101 5.19 4.46 0.88
C SER A 101 6.68 4.13 0.98
N CYS A 102 7.31 4.40 2.14
CA CYS A 102 8.72 4.11 2.35
C CYS A 102 8.97 2.64 2.70
N VAL A 103 8.02 1.96 3.35
CA VAL A 103 8.23 0.58 3.86
C VAL A 103 8.61 -0.38 2.73
N HIS A 104 7.82 -0.42 1.67
CA HIS A 104 8.08 -1.32 0.54
C HIS A 104 9.45 -1.04 -0.09
N MET A 105 9.70 0.23 -0.40
CA MET A 105 10.96 0.72 -0.95
C MET A 105 12.17 0.29 -0.09
N LEU A 106 12.10 0.48 1.22
CA LEU A 106 13.20 0.18 2.16
C LEU A 106 13.47 -1.32 2.27
N LEU A 107 12.42 -2.14 2.26
CA LEU A 107 12.57 -3.60 2.29
C LEU A 107 13.21 -4.13 1.00
N GLN A 108 12.98 -3.50 -0.15
CA GLN A 108 13.60 -3.87 -1.42
C GLN A 108 15.09 -3.49 -1.56
N VAL A 109 15.64 -2.61 -0.71
CA VAL A 109 17.04 -2.14 -0.87
C VAL A 109 18.09 -3.21 -0.53
N THR A 110 17.70 -4.25 0.20
CA THR A 110 18.60 -5.20 0.86
C THR A 110 18.50 -6.55 0.16
N SER A 111 19.58 -7.10 -0.41
CA SER A 111 19.41 -8.28 -1.28
C SER A 111 20.62 -9.17 -1.55
N TYR A 112 21.75 -9.17 -0.82
CA TYR A 112 22.83 -10.11 -1.20
C TYR A 112 23.64 -10.75 -0.07
N SER A 113 23.48 -10.35 1.20
CA SER A 113 24.21 -10.96 2.33
C SER A 113 23.33 -11.34 3.54
N PHE A 114 23.85 -12.23 4.39
CA PHE A 114 23.15 -12.68 5.61
C PHE A 114 22.94 -11.53 6.59
N GLU A 115 23.94 -10.66 6.74
CA GLU A 115 23.84 -9.47 7.60
C GLU A 115 22.78 -8.48 7.09
N GLU A 116 22.61 -8.35 5.77
CA GLU A 116 21.53 -7.53 5.19
C GLU A 116 20.14 -8.12 5.45
N GLU A 117 20.01 -9.46 5.48
CA GLU A 117 18.74 -10.14 5.77
C GLU A 117 18.29 -9.92 7.21
N ASP A 118 19.22 -9.97 8.18
CA ASP A 118 18.92 -9.67 9.59
C ASP A 118 18.45 -8.22 9.77
N VAL A 119 19.08 -7.25 9.09
CA VAL A 119 18.64 -5.85 9.09
C VAL A 119 17.25 -5.72 8.48
N LYS A 120 17.00 -6.34 7.32
CA LYS A 120 15.69 -6.33 6.65
C LYS A 120 14.59 -6.91 7.56
N LYS A 121 14.88 -8.00 8.26
CA LYS A 121 13.98 -8.62 9.23
C LYS A 121 13.69 -7.70 10.41
N SER A 122 14.72 -7.01 10.93
CA SER A 122 14.56 -6.03 12.01
C SER A 122 13.66 -4.87 11.57
N LEU A 123 13.85 -4.35 10.36
CA LEU A 123 12.99 -3.30 9.79
C LEU A 123 11.54 -3.78 9.65
N ALA A 124 11.33 -4.96 9.06
CA ALA A 124 10.00 -5.54 8.90
C ALA A 124 9.29 -5.73 10.25
N PHE A 125 10.03 -6.12 11.29
CA PHE A 125 9.51 -6.21 12.65
C PHE A 125 9.07 -4.84 13.18
N SER A 126 9.94 -3.83 13.10
CA SER A 126 9.65 -2.48 13.61
C SER A 126 8.48 -1.81 12.88
N PHE A 127 8.45 -1.91 11.55
CA PHE A 127 7.35 -1.36 10.75
C PHE A 127 6.03 -2.06 11.05
N SER A 128 6.02 -3.39 11.13
CA SER A 128 4.80 -4.15 11.45
C SER A 128 4.32 -3.84 12.86
N GLN A 129 5.24 -3.71 13.82
CA GLN A 129 4.91 -3.33 15.19
C GLN A 129 4.25 -1.96 15.24
N ALA A 130 4.84 -0.95 14.61
CA ALA A 130 4.36 0.41 14.63
C ALA A 130 3.00 0.54 13.92
N ALA A 131 2.91 0.02 12.68
CA ALA A 131 1.68 0.07 11.90
C ALA A 131 0.52 -0.67 12.58
N PHE A 132 0.78 -1.87 13.13
CA PHE A 132 -0.27 -2.62 13.81
C PHE A 132 -0.67 -2.00 15.16
N SER A 133 0.28 -1.39 15.88
CA SER A 133 -0.05 -0.64 17.10
C SER A 133 -0.99 0.53 16.80
N ARG A 134 -0.73 1.26 15.71
CA ARG A 134 -1.63 2.33 15.26
C ARG A 134 -2.99 1.79 14.81
N PHE A 135 -3.02 0.69 14.06
CA PHE A 135 -4.27 0.07 13.66
C PHE A 135 -5.10 -0.38 14.87
N LYS A 136 -4.47 -0.94 15.91
CA LYS A 136 -5.16 -1.34 17.13
C LYS A 136 -5.91 -0.19 17.80
N GLU A 137 -5.41 1.03 17.71
CA GLU A 137 -6.06 2.24 18.22
C GLU A 137 -7.29 2.63 17.38
N THR A 138 -7.25 2.39 16.07
CA THR A 138 -8.29 2.80 15.11
C THR A 138 -9.22 1.66 14.68
N LYS A 139 -9.03 0.44 15.19
CA LYS A 139 -9.78 -0.75 14.73
C LYS A 139 -11.28 -0.72 15.00
N SER A 140 -11.75 0.11 15.94
CA SER A 140 -13.17 0.18 16.33
C SER A 140 -14.06 0.76 15.23
N LYS A 141 -13.48 1.58 14.34
CA LYS A 141 -14.17 2.22 13.23
C LYS A 141 -13.25 2.21 12.00
N PRO A 142 -13.65 1.54 10.90
CA PRO A 142 -12.92 1.67 9.64
C PRO A 142 -12.74 3.14 9.24
N CYS A 143 -11.52 3.52 8.86
CA CYS A 143 -11.17 4.87 8.43
C CYS A 143 -10.06 4.83 7.36
N SER A 144 -9.79 5.97 6.72
CA SER A 144 -8.80 6.10 5.64
C SER A 144 -7.41 5.59 6.01
N LEU A 145 -7.01 5.71 7.29
CA LEU A 145 -5.71 5.24 7.78
C LEU A 145 -5.52 3.72 7.72
N TRP A 146 -6.58 2.92 7.64
CA TRP A 146 -6.42 1.47 7.54
C TRP A 146 -5.62 1.08 6.30
N LYS A 147 -5.83 1.79 5.18
CA LYS A 147 -5.14 1.57 3.90
C LYS A 147 -3.61 1.65 4.03
N PRO A 148 -2.99 2.79 4.41
CA PRO A 148 -1.54 2.86 4.55
C PRO A 148 -0.98 1.90 5.61
N LEU A 149 -1.69 1.68 6.72
CA LEU A 149 -1.24 0.75 7.76
C LEU A 149 -1.15 -0.69 7.24
N PHE A 150 -2.16 -1.14 6.52
CA PHE A 150 -2.21 -2.50 6.00
C PHE A 150 -1.25 -2.73 4.84
N LEU A 151 -1.01 -1.74 3.98
CA LEU A 151 -0.01 -1.83 2.91
C LEU A 151 1.42 -1.93 3.49
N GLY A 152 1.70 -1.21 4.59
CA GLY A 152 2.96 -1.31 5.33
C GLY A 152 3.17 -2.71 5.93
N ILE A 153 2.16 -3.26 6.62
CA ILE A 153 2.23 -4.61 7.19
C ILE A 153 2.32 -5.67 6.07
N SER A 154 1.58 -5.50 4.98
CA SER A 154 1.57 -6.41 3.82
C SER A 154 2.96 -6.53 3.19
N SER A 155 3.63 -5.39 2.97
CA SER A 155 5.02 -5.35 2.50
C SER A 155 5.97 -6.13 3.41
N CYS A 156 5.80 -6.00 4.73
CA CYS A 156 6.59 -6.75 5.70
C CYS A 156 6.28 -8.26 5.67
N TYR A 157 5.00 -8.63 5.57
CA TYR A 157 4.53 -10.02 5.59
C TYR A 157 5.00 -10.81 4.37
N LEU A 158 5.02 -10.18 3.20
CA LEU A 158 5.52 -10.80 1.98
C LEU A 158 7.00 -11.20 2.09
N HIS A 159 7.81 -10.50 2.89
CA HIS A 159 9.20 -10.89 3.14
C HIS A 159 9.37 -11.81 4.36
N PHE A 160 8.69 -11.53 5.49
CA PHE A 160 8.92 -12.24 6.76
C PHE A 160 7.63 -12.66 7.47
N PRO A 161 6.86 -13.61 6.92
CA PRO A 161 5.54 -13.97 7.44
C PRO A 161 5.58 -14.41 8.91
N ASP A 162 6.50 -15.31 9.28
CA ASP A 162 6.62 -15.81 10.66
C ASP A 162 6.96 -14.71 11.67
N ALA A 163 7.81 -13.76 11.27
CA ALA A 163 8.21 -12.65 12.14
C ALA A 163 7.07 -11.67 12.34
N VAL A 164 6.34 -11.36 11.27
CA VAL A 164 5.16 -10.48 11.31
C VAL A 164 4.06 -11.12 12.17
N GLU A 165 3.68 -12.37 11.91
CA GLU A 165 2.68 -13.10 12.72
C GLU A 165 3.00 -13.01 14.22
N LYS A 166 4.23 -13.30 14.60
CA LYS A 166 4.66 -13.28 16.00
C LYS A 166 4.52 -11.89 16.64
N ILE A 167 4.83 -10.82 15.92
CA ILE A 167 4.72 -9.46 16.49
C ILE A 167 3.26 -9.01 16.61
N LEU A 168 2.40 -9.36 15.64
CA LEU A 168 0.98 -9.06 15.74
C LEU A 168 0.36 -9.73 16.98
N GLU A 169 0.68 -11.00 17.22
CA GLU A 169 0.23 -11.75 18.40
C GLU A 169 0.78 -11.21 19.73
N THR A 170 1.91 -10.49 19.70
CA THR A 170 2.48 -9.86 20.89
C THR A 170 1.71 -8.59 21.28
N ILE A 171 1.12 -7.89 20.31
CA ILE A 171 0.44 -6.61 20.51
C ILE A 171 -1.04 -6.82 20.86
N GLU A 172 -1.68 -7.81 20.23
CA GLU A 172 -3.08 -8.17 20.44
C GLU A 172 -3.28 -9.68 20.35
N HIS A 173 -4.09 -10.23 21.25
CA HIS A 173 -4.48 -11.63 21.20
C HIS A 173 -5.23 -11.92 19.90
N GLU A 174 -4.80 -12.95 19.15
CA GLU A 174 -5.27 -13.23 17.79
C GLU A 174 -5.00 -12.08 16.81
N GLY A 175 -3.92 -11.32 17.05
CA GLY A 175 -3.56 -10.15 16.26
C GLY A 175 -3.41 -10.45 14.77
N PHE A 176 -2.93 -11.65 14.41
CA PHE A 176 -2.88 -12.08 13.01
C PHE A 176 -4.27 -12.22 12.42
N THR A 177 -5.19 -12.90 13.11
CA THR A 177 -6.58 -13.06 12.66
C THR A 177 -7.29 -11.73 12.53
N VAL A 178 -7.09 -10.82 13.49
CA VAL A 178 -7.67 -9.46 13.47
C VAL A 178 -7.19 -8.68 12.26
N TRP A 179 -5.87 -8.67 12.01
CA TRP A 179 -5.29 -8.01 10.84
C TRP A 179 -5.80 -8.61 9.54
N VAL A 180 -5.76 -9.94 9.38
CA VAL A 180 -6.20 -10.62 8.15
C VAL A 180 -7.69 -10.37 7.86
N SER A 181 -8.53 -10.38 8.88
CA SER A 181 -9.97 -10.09 8.72
C SER A 181 -10.18 -8.67 8.20
N ALA A 182 -9.43 -7.70 8.75
CA ALA A 182 -9.50 -6.31 8.30
C ALA A 182 -8.89 -6.12 6.90
N LEU A 183 -7.80 -6.85 6.58
CA LEU A 183 -7.17 -6.85 5.26
C LEU A 183 -8.12 -7.39 4.18
N ALA A 184 -8.84 -8.48 4.46
CA ALA A 184 -9.85 -9.00 3.55
C ALA A 184 -11.01 -8.00 3.37
N PHE A 185 -11.40 -7.28 4.43
CA PHE A 185 -12.47 -6.30 4.39
C PHE A 185 -12.16 -5.08 3.50
N ILE A 186 -10.93 -4.54 3.52
CA ILE A 186 -10.56 -3.36 2.71
C ILE A 186 -10.60 -3.63 1.19
N LEU A 187 -10.58 -4.89 0.79
CA LEU A 187 -10.74 -5.29 -0.61
C LEU A 187 -12.20 -5.40 -1.04
N THR A 188 -13.16 -5.35 -0.12
CA THR A 188 -14.58 -5.40 -0.46
C THR A 188 -15.13 -4.01 -0.78
N ASP A 189 -16.20 -3.94 -1.56
CA ASP A 189 -16.87 -2.66 -1.86
C ASP A 189 -17.55 -1.99 -0.64
N LYS A 190 -17.54 -2.66 0.52
CA LYS A 190 -18.08 -2.12 1.77
C LYS A 190 -17.14 -1.14 2.47
N PHE A 191 -15.86 -1.14 2.09
CA PHE A 191 -14.90 -0.18 2.62
C PHE A 191 -14.94 1.09 1.79
N GLN A 192 -15.22 2.23 2.42
CA GLN A 192 -15.41 3.52 1.74
C GLN A 192 -14.11 4.02 1.10
N HIS A 193 -12.96 3.83 1.76
CA HIS A 193 -11.66 4.30 1.30
C HIS A 193 -10.94 3.22 0.49
N LYS A 194 -11.49 2.88 -0.68
CA LYS A 194 -11.02 1.76 -1.50
C LYS A 194 -9.54 1.85 -1.84
N LEU A 195 -8.96 0.70 -2.19
CA LEU A 195 -7.65 0.68 -2.86
C LEU A 195 -7.82 1.30 -4.24
N SER A 196 -6.98 2.28 -4.54
CA SER A 196 -7.15 3.20 -5.67
C SER A 196 -6.31 2.76 -6.86
N THR A 197 -5.13 2.19 -6.62
CA THR A 197 -4.20 1.82 -7.69
C THR A 197 -4.05 0.31 -7.86
N GLU A 198 -3.69 -0.11 -9.07
CA GLU A 198 -3.36 -1.51 -9.38
C GLU A 198 -2.27 -2.06 -8.43
N SER A 199 -1.26 -1.25 -8.10
CA SER A 199 -0.16 -1.64 -7.21
C SER A 199 -0.62 -1.96 -5.78
N GLU A 200 -1.59 -1.20 -5.25
CA GLU A 200 -2.15 -1.41 -3.92
C GLU A 200 -2.98 -2.70 -3.87
N ILE A 201 -3.80 -2.93 -4.91
CA ILE A 201 -4.62 -4.13 -5.04
C ILE A 201 -3.71 -5.36 -5.22
N LYS A 202 -2.68 -5.27 -6.06
CA LYS A 202 -1.66 -6.31 -6.24
C LYS A 202 -0.96 -6.65 -4.92
N LEU A 203 -0.46 -5.66 -4.18
CA LEU A 203 0.22 -5.90 -2.90
C LEU A 203 -0.69 -6.63 -1.89
N THR A 204 -1.93 -6.16 -1.77
CA THR A 204 -2.91 -6.71 -0.84
C THR A 204 -3.36 -8.11 -1.26
N GLY A 205 -3.64 -8.31 -2.54
CA GLY A 205 -4.01 -9.60 -3.11
C GLY A 205 -2.91 -10.64 -2.94
N MET A 206 -1.64 -10.28 -3.20
CA MET A 206 -0.50 -11.17 -2.99
C MET A 206 -0.32 -11.55 -1.52
N THR A 207 -0.58 -10.61 -0.63
CA THR A 207 -0.57 -10.85 0.81
C THR A 207 -1.67 -11.84 1.20
N LEU A 208 -2.89 -11.68 0.69
CA LEU A 208 -3.97 -12.65 0.90
C LEU A 208 -3.65 -14.03 0.33
N ALA A 209 -3.05 -14.11 -0.86
CA ALA A 209 -2.63 -15.38 -1.45
C ALA A 209 -1.65 -16.12 -0.51
N LYS A 210 -0.67 -15.40 0.04
CA LYS A 210 0.30 -15.95 1.01
C LYS A 210 -0.36 -16.35 2.34
N VAL A 211 -1.31 -15.55 2.84
CA VAL A 211 -2.10 -15.85 4.04
C VAL A 211 -2.95 -17.10 3.84
N ILE A 212 -3.60 -17.26 2.68
CA ILE A 212 -4.41 -18.44 2.36
C ILE A 212 -3.53 -19.69 2.36
N GLU A 213 -2.37 -19.66 1.71
CA GLU A 213 -1.43 -20.78 1.73
C GLU A 213 -0.99 -21.11 3.16
N ARG A 214 -0.73 -20.10 3.98
CA ARG A 214 -0.39 -20.26 5.40
C ARG A 214 -1.51 -20.93 6.19
N LEU A 215 -2.74 -20.44 6.08
CA LEU A 215 -3.93 -21.00 6.76
C LEU A 215 -4.20 -22.45 6.36
N LEU A 216 -4.02 -22.77 5.07
CA LEU A 216 -4.18 -24.13 4.56
C LEU A 216 -3.11 -25.08 5.10
N THR A 217 -1.86 -24.61 5.18
CA THR A 217 -0.72 -25.38 5.71
C THR A 217 -0.85 -25.65 7.20
N GLU A 218 -1.40 -24.71 7.96
CA GLU A 218 -1.67 -24.87 9.40
C GLU A 218 -2.92 -25.72 9.71
N GLY A 219 -3.64 -26.19 8.69
CA GLY A 219 -4.84 -27.01 8.87
C GLY A 219 -6.09 -26.22 9.29
N LYS A 220 -6.10 -24.88 9.16
CA LYS A 220 -7.25 -23.99 9.46
C LYS A 220 -8.29 -23.97 8.31
N GLN A 221 -8.58 -25.15 7.76
CA GLN A 221 -9.27 -25.36 6.48
C GLN A 221 -10.78 -25.05 6.50
N SER A 222 -11.41 -24.99 7.67
CA SER A 222 -12.85 -24.75 7.82
C SER A 222 -13.19 -23.41 8.47
N SER A 223 -12.25 -22.45 8.47
CA SER A 223 -12.47 -21.14 9.07
C SER A 223 -13.23 -20.20 8.14
N THR A 224 -14.11 -19.36 8.70
CA THR A 224 -14.74 -18.26 7.96
C THR A 224 -13.69 -17.31 7.39
N LEU A 225 -12.60 -17.09 8.14
CA LEU A 225 -11.45 -16.30 7.71
C LEU A 225 -10.87 -16.75 6.38
N LEU A 226 -10.63 -18.07 6.19
CA LEU A 226 -10.10 -18.60 4.95
C LEU A 226 -11.01 -18.29 3.76
N ARG A 227 -12.33 -18.45 3.94
CA ARG A 227 -13.32 -18.15 2.90
C ARG A 227 -13.35 -16.66 2.59
N ASP A 228 -13.34 -15.81 3.61
CA ASP A 228 -13.42 -14.36 3.44
C ASP A 228 -12.14 -13.86 2.72
N CYS A 229 -10.96 -14.38 3.08
CA CYS A 229 -9.71 -14.12 2.36
C CYS A 229 -9.77 -14.58 0.90
N PHE A 230 -10.25 -15.80 0.64
CA PHE A 230 -10.30 -16.33 -0.72
C PHE A 230 -11.30 -15.57 -1.59
N THR A 231 -12.43 -15.16 -1.02
CA THR A 231 -13.42 -14.29 -1.68
C THR A 231 -12.79 -12.96 -2.06
N SER A 232 -12.16 -12.27 -1.10
CA SER A 232 -11.50 -10.99 -1.34
C SER A 232 -10.34 -11.10 -2.34
N LEU A 233 -9.61 -12.23 -2.36
CA LEU A 233 -8.55 -12.48 -3.33
C LEU A 233 -9.09 -12.60 -4.76
N ILE A 234 -10.21 -13.30 -4.94
CA ILE A 234 -10.85 -13.41 -6.25
C ILE A 234 -11.32 -12.02 -6.72
N GLU A 235 -12.00 -11.27 -5.85
CA GLU A 235 -12.45 -9.91 -6.14
C GLU A 235 -11.27 -9.00 -6.54
N ALA A 236 -10.17 -9.04 -5.78
CA ALA A 236 -8.95 -8.29 -6.09
C ALA A 236 -8.35 -8.67 -7.46
N SER A 237 -8.32 -9.96 -7.78
CA SER A 237 -7.73 -10.46 -9.03
C SER A 237 -8.57 -10.09 -10.25
N ILE A 238 -9.90 -10.07 -10.09
CA ILE A 238 -10.82 -9.59 -11.13
C ILE A 238 -10.57 -8.10 -11.39
N ARG A 239 -10.54 -7.26 -10.34
CA ARG A 239 -10.29 -5.82 -10.49
C ARG A 239 -8.96 -5.50 -11.15
N VAL A 240 -7.87 -6.20 -10.78
CA VAL A 240 -6.57 -6.02 -11.44
C VAL A 240 -6.65 -6.37 -12.92
N LYS A 241 -7.41 -7.41 -13.28
CA LYS A 241 -7.55 -7.82 -14.68
C LYS A 241 -8.42 -6.85 -15.48
N GLU A 242 -9.43 -6.25 -14.86
CA GLU A 242 -10.28 -5.20 -15.45
C GLU A 242 -9.45 -3.94 -15.71
N MET A 243 -8.67 -3.46 -14.73
CA MET A 243 -7.78 -2.30 -14.89
C MET A 243 -6.77 -2.50 -16.03
N GLN A 244 -6.20 -3.70 -16.15
CA GLN A 244 -5.26 -4.02 -17.25
C GLN A 244 -5.93 -4.05 -18.63
N ALA A 245 -7.22 -4.38 -18.71
CA ALA A 245 -7.93 -4.38 -19.99
C ALA A 245 -8.30 -2.95 -20.43
N GLU A 246 -8.70 -2.10 -19.47
CA GLU A 246 -8.96 -0.68 -19.73
C GLU A 246 -7.71 0.04 -20.25
N GLU A 247 -6.53 -0.26 -19.69
CA GLU A 247 -5.24 0.28 -20.18
C GLU A 247 -4.88 -0.21 -21.60
N GLU A 248 -5.26 -1.44 -21.98
CA GLU A 248 -4.99 -2.00 -23.31
C GLU A 248 -5.91 -1.40 -24.40
N ASP A 249 -7.15 -1.04 -24.04
CA ASP A 249 -8.13 -0.48 -24.98
C ASP A 249 -7.87 1.02 -25.28
N GLU A 250 -7.30 1.79 -24.35
CA GLU A 250 -6.96 3.21 -24.55
C GLU A 250 -5.80 3.45 -25.54
N ASP A 251 -4.94 2.45 -25.76
CA ASP A 251 -3.80 2.53 -26.68
C ASP A 251 -4.17 2.24 -28.16
N GLU A 252 -5.38 1.76 -28.45
CA GLU A 252 -5.84 1.42 -29.82
C GLU A 252 -6.60 2.55 -30.55
N ASP A 253 -7.02 3.62 -29.87
CA ASP A 253 -7.82 4.72 -30.46
C ASP A 253 -6.99 5.93 -30.96
N GLY A 254 -5.67 5.77 -31.11
CA GLY A 254 -4.73 6.86 -31.45
C GLY A 254 -4.43 7.12 -32.94
N ASP A 255 -5.07 6.41 -33.87
CA ASP A 255 -4.86 6.56 -35.32
C ASP A 255 -6.18 6.88 -36.05
N GLU A 256 -6.75 8.07 -35.83
CA GLU A 256 -7.66 8.68 -36.81
C GLU A 256 -7.01 9.92 -37.42
N ASP A 257 -6.81 9.81 -38.74
CA ASP A 257 -6.15 10.73 -39.66
C ASP A 257 -6.64 12.20 -39.50
N GLU A 258 -5.75 13.10 -39.08
CA GLU A 258 -5.91 14.55 -39.27
C GLU A 258 -5.69 14.88 -40.76
N ASP A 259 -6.74 14.74 -41.58
CA ASP A 259 -6.80 15.43 -42.86
C ASP A 259 -7.23 16.89 -42.61
N GLU A 260 -6.23 17.77 -42.70
CA GLU A 260 -6.36 19.22 -42.79
C GLU A 260 -7.27 19.61 -43.97
N ASP A 261 -8.39 20.28 -43.71
CA ASP A 261 -9.01 21.19 -44.67
C ASP A 261 -9.45 22.47 -43.93
N GLU A 262 -8.62 23.50 -44.08
CA GLU A 262 -8.96 24.91 -43.83
C GLU A 262 -10.05 25.33 -44.83
N ASP A 263 -11.15 25.92 -44.36
CA ASP A 263 -11.85 26.96 -45.10
C ASP A 263 -12.65 27.85 -44.12
N GLU A 264 -12.26 29.13 -44.09
CA GLU A 264 -12.98 30.24 -43.46
C GLU A 264 -14.32 30.50 -44.18
N ASP A 265 -15.39 30.82 -43.45
CA ASP A 265 -16.24 31.97 -43.78
C ASP A 265 -17.30 32.24 -42.69
N ASP A 266 -17.31 33.49 -42.23
CA ASP A 266 -18.38 34.12 -41.45
C ASP A 266 -19.71 34.10 -42.22
N ASN A 267 -20.84 33.83 -41.54
CA ASN A 267 -22.08 34.61 -41.66
C ASN A 267 -23.15 34.22 -40.63
N ASP A 268 -23.67 35.24 -39.97
CA ASP A 268 -24.86 35.25 -39.12
C ASP A 268 -26.14 34.77 -39.86
N GLU A 269 -27.02 34.09 -39.11
CA GLU A 269 -28.43 34.45 -38.83
C GLU A 269 -29.34 33.21 -38.66
N ASP A 270 -29.92 33.13 -37.46
CA ASP A 270 -31.25 32.64 -37.07
C ASP A 270 -31.70 31.20 -37.42
N PHE A 271 -32.06 30.41 -36.40
CA PHE A 271 -33.45 30.05 -36.03
C PHE A 271 -33.51 29.02 -34.89
N GLU A 272 -34.17 29.42 -33.80
CA GLU A 272 -35.12 28.71 -32.92
C GLU A 272 -34.94 27.22 -32.52
N ASP A 273 -34.77 27.04 -31.20
CA ASP A 273 -35.62 26.23 -30.29
C ASP A 273 -35.68 24.70 -30.48
N ASP A 274 -35.02 23.94 -29.58
CA ASP A 274 -35.62 22.74 -28.96
C ASP A 274 -34.85 22.28 -27.71
N ASP A 275 -35.51 22.42 -26.55
CA ASP A 275 -35.44 21.60 -25.33
C ASP A 275 -34.07 21.05 -24.84
N ASP A 276 -33.27 21.90 -24.18
CA ASP A 276 -32.35 21.43 -23.15
C ASP A 276 -33.10 21.25 -21.83
N THR A 277 -33.48 20.00 -21.57
CA THR A 277 -33.84 19.54 -20.22
C THR A 277 -32.56 19.30 -19.44
N ASP A 278 -31.87 20.39 -19.09
CA ASP A 278 -30.90 20.37 -17.99
C ASP A 278 -31.70 20.13 -16.71
N SER A 279 -31.80 18.86 -16.32
CA SER A 279 -32.00 18.55 -14.92
C SER A 279 -30.72 18.97 -14.21
N GLU A 280 -30.63 20.24 -13.85
CA GLU A 280 -29.71 20.70 -12.82
C GLU A 280 -29.96 19.78 -11.62
N ASP A 281 -29.04 18.86 -11.41
CA ASP A 281 -28.88 18.16 -10.15
C ASP A 281 -28.71 19.30 -9.15
N ASN A 282 -29.76 19.59 -8.39
CA ASN A 282 -29.75 20.62 -7.37
C ASN A 282 -28.79 20.12 -6.28
N GLU A 283 -27.49 20.26 -6.52
CA GLU A 283 -26.48 20.34 -5.47
C GLU A 283 -26.84 21.60 -4.68
N ILE A 284 -27.70 21.42 -3.68
CA ILE A 284 -28.03 22.46 -2.72
C ILE A 284 -26.70 22.83 -2.05
N GLU A 285 -26.14 23.98 -2.44
CA GLU A 285 -24.95 24.54 -1.80
C GLU A 285 -25.15 24.55 -0.27
N GLU A 286 -24.28 23.84 0.45
CA GLU A 286 -24.29 23.79 1.91
C GLU A 286 -24.22 25.22 2.45
N THR A 287 -25.16 25.61 3.29
CA THR A 287 -25.15 26.94 3.88
C THR A 287 -24.00 27.06 4.89
N GLU A 288 -23.48 28.27 5.11
CA GLU A 288 -22.41 28.52 6.08
C GLU A 288 -22.75 27.98 7.48
N GLU A 289 -24.02 28.04 7.88
CA GLU A 289 -24.49 27.52 9.18
C GLU A 289 -24.41 25.99 9.26
N GLU A 290 -24.74 25.28 8.18
CA GLU A 290 -24.63 23.82 8.08
C GLU A 290 -23.17 23.36 8.11
N PHE A 291 -22.29 24.07 7.38
CA PHE A 291 -20.85 23.86 7.41
C PHE A 291 -20.28 24.06 8.83
N LEU A 292 -20.65 25.15 9.49
CA LEU A 292 -20.23 25.45 10.86
C LEU A 292 -20.77 24.41 11.87
N GLU A 293 -22.00 23.93 11.70
CA GLU A 293 -22.57 22.89 12.55
C GLU A 293 -21.84 21.55 12.37
N ARG A 294 -21.49 21.20 11.13
CA ARG A 294 -20.66 20.02 10.82
C ARG A 294 -19.28 20.13 11.46
N CYS A 295 -18.63 21.29 11.35
CA CYS A 295 -17.33 21.54 11.99
C CYS A 295 -17.41 21.45 13.53
N ALA A 296 -18.47 22.00 14.14
CA ALA A 296 -18.68 21.92 15.58
C ALA A 296 -18.89 20.46 16.05
N LYS A 297 -19.60 19.64 15.27
CA LYS A 297 -19.78 18.20 15.54
C LYS A 297 -18.46 17.43 15.42
N VAL A 298 -17.62 17.76 14.43
CA VAL A 298 -16.29 17.14 14.28
C VAL A 298 -15.36 17.55 15.43
N ALA A 299 -15.32 18.83 15.79
CA ALA A 299 -14.49 19.35 16.88
C ALA A 299 -14.87 18.71 18.24
N THR A 300 -16.16 18.59 18.53
CA THR A 300 -16.65 17.95 19.77
C THR A 300 -16.37 16.44 19.78
N ALA A 301 -16.42 15.77 18.63
CA ALA A 301 -16.08 14.35 18.54
C ALA A 301 -14.56 14.10 18.65
N LEU A 302 -13.73 15.04 18.19
CA LEU A 302 -12.28 15.04 18.37
C LEU A 302 -11.90 15.23 19.85
N GLU A 303 -12.54 16.18 20.54
CA GLU A 303 -12.34 16.42 21.98
C GLU A 303 -12.71 15.19 22.83
N ASN A 304 -13.75 14.46 22.43
CA ASN A 304 -14.19 13.24 23.11
C ASN A 304 -13.38 11.99 22.72
N GLY A 305 -12.38 12.11 21.85
CA GLY A 305 -11.58 10.98 21.35
C GLY A 305 -12.37 9.96 20.54
N SER A 306 -13.55 10.35 20.04
CA SER A 306 -14.46 9.51 19.25
C SER A 306 -14.17 9.57 17.75
N ILE A 307 -13.39 10.56 17.32
CA ILE A 307 -12.92 10.75 15.95
C ILE A 307 -11.40 10.94 16.03
N VAL A 308 -10.67 10.23 15.16
CA VAL A 308 -9.26 10.52 14.90
C VAL A 308 -9.22 11.76 14.02
N GLU A 309 -8.29 12.68 14.25
CA GLU A 309 -8.07 13.84 13.38
C GLU A 309 -7.83 13.37 11.94
N GLU A 310 -8.90 13.27 11.16
CA GLU A 310 -8.87 13.12 9.71
C GLU A 310 -8.54 14.52 9.21
N GLY A 311 -7.24 14.78 8.98
CA GLY A 311 -6.81 16.03 8.36
C GLY A 311 -7.50 16.20 7.01
N ASN A 312 -7.53 17.44 6.50
CA ASN A 312 -8.32 17.85 5.33
C ASN A 312 -8.35 16.75 4.24
N LEU A 313 -9.51 16.09 4.10
CA LEU A 313 -9.67 14.85 3.34
C LEU A 313 -9.33 15.04 1.86
N GLU A 314 -9.49 16.25 1.33
CA GLU A 314 -9.23 16.60 -0.07
C GLU A 314 -7.76 16.49 -0.49
N ASP A 315 -6.80 16.59 0.44
CA ASP A 315 -5.37 16.51 0.12
C ASP A 315 -4.72 15.16 0.53
N GLN A 316 -5.46 14.27 1.19
CA GLN A 316 -4.92 13.06 1.82
C GLN A 316 -5.30 11.73 1.15
N GLU A 317 -6.22 11.72 0.18
CA GLU A 317 -6.40 10.58 -0.74
C GLU A 317 -5.30 10.56 -1.82
N GLN A 318 -4.04 10.70 -1.39
CA GLN A 318 -2.90 10.53 -2.29
C GLN A 318 -2.62 9.05 -2.46
N ASP A 319 -2.49 8.61 -3.72
CA ASP A 319 -2.04 7.27 -4.05
C ASP A 319 -0.70 6.96 -3.39
N ILE A 320 -0.59 5.78 -2.79
CA ILE A 320 0.68 5.33 -2.23
C ILE A 320 1.53 4.84 -3.39
N GLU A 321 2.58 5.60 -3.69
CA GLU A 321 3.62 5.18 -4.63
C GLU A 321 4.38 3.96 -4.04
N LEU A 322 3.92 2.76 -4.39
CA LEU A 322 4.55 1.49 -4.00
C LEU A 322 5.73 1.10 -4.92
N GLY A 323 5.95 1.83 -6.02
CA GLY A 323 6.97 1.50 -7.02
C GLY A 323 6.55 0.33 -7.92
N THR A 324 7.51 -0.24 -8.66
CA THR A 324 7.23 -1.36 -9.58
C THR A 324 7.04 -2.66 -8.81
N MET A 325 5.88 -3.28 -8.99
CA MET A 325 5.49 -4.55 -8.35
C MET A 325 5.79 -5.78 -9.24
N GLU A 326 6.77 -5.67 -10.14
CA GLU A 326 7.13 -6.72 -11.11
C GLU A 326 7.52 -8.06 -10.46
N GLU A 327 7.97 -8.03 -9.21
CA GLU A 327 8.31 -9.25 -8.45
C GLU A 327 7.07 -10.10 -8.07
N PHE A 328 5.86 -9.53 -8.19
CA PHE A 328 4.63 -10.18 -7.77
C PHE A 328 3.63 -10.34 -8.92
N ASP A 329 3.42 -11.59 -9.32
CA ASP A 329 2.34 -11.97 -10.24
C ASP A 329 1.13 -12.48 -9.46
N LEU A 330 0.15 -11.59 -9.26
CA LEU A 330 -1.10 -11.91 -8.56
C LEU A 330 -1.91 -12.99 -9.29
N LEU A 331 -2.00 -12.90 -10.61
CA LEU A 331 -2.83 -13.77 -11.41
C LEU A 331 -2.28 -15.20 -11.40
N SER A 332 -0.97 -15.35 -11.62
CA SER A 332 -0.29 -16.64 -11.50
C SER A 332 -0.40 -17.21 -10.08
N SER A 333 -0.34 -16.36 -9.05
CA SER A 333 -0.48 -16.78 -7.65
C SER A 333 -1.89 -17.31 -7.35
N LEU A 334 -2.94 -16.64 -7.83
CA LEU A 334 -4.32 -17.10 -7.71
C LEU A 334 -4.52 -18.45 -8.40
N LEU A 335 -4.07 -18.58 -9.66
CA LEU A 335 -4.24 -19.80 -10.44
C LEU A 335 -3.53 -20.99 -9.77
N SER A 336 -2.31 -20.77 -9.25
CA SER A 336 -1.56 -21.78 -8.50
C SER A 336 -2.30 -22.24 -7.24
N LEU A 337 -2.89 -21.31 -6.48
CA LEU A 337 -3.70 -21.62 -5.30
C LEU A 337 -4.94 -22.46 -5.65
N ILE A 338 -5.69 -22.06 -6.68
CA ILE A 338 -6.88 -22.80 -7.14
C ILE A 338 -6.47 -24.19 -7.59
N GLN A 339 -5.44 -24.30 -8.44
CA GLN A 339 -4.96 -25.59 -8.93
C GLN A 339 -4.62 -26.55 -7.80
N ARG A 340 -3.91 -26.07 -6.78
CA ARG A 340 -3.43 -26.89 -5.65
C ARG A 340 -4.51 -27.20 -4.61
N TYR A 341 -5.44 -26.26 -4.37
CA TYR A 341 -6.34 -26.30 -3.20
C TYR A 341 -7.83 -26.18 -3.51
N HIS A 342 -8.27 -26.25 -4.78
CA HIS A 342 -9.70 -26.15 -5.16
C HIS A 342 -10.62 -27.12 -4.40
N GLY A 343 -10.16 -28.32 -4.04
CA GLY A 343 -10.96 -29.26 -3.24
C GLY A 343 -11.36 -28.73 -1.86
N ILE A 344 -10.58 -27.81 -1.30
CA ILE A 344 -10.88 -27.15 -0.02
C ILE A 344 -11.52 -25.78 -0.29
N LEU A 345 -10.91 -24.98 -1.16
CA LEU A 345 -11.29 -23.58 -1.40
C LEU A 345 -12.62 -23.45 -2.15
N VAL A 346 -12.90 -24.34 -3.10
CA VAL A 346 -14.06 -24.26 -3.99
C VAL A 346 -15.12 -25.29 -3.63
N GLN A 347 -14.71 -26.51 -3.27
CA GLN A 347 -15.64 -27.60 -2.94
C GLN A 347 -15.98 -27.68 -1.44
N GLY A 348 -15.12 -27.12 -0.57
CA GLY A 348 -15.27 -27.20 0.88
C GLY A 348 -16.31 -26.24 1.46
N GLN A 349 -16.54 -25.08 0.83
CA GLN A 349 -17.55 -24.10 1.24
C GLN A 349 -18.17 -23.37 0.03
N PRO A 350 -19.47 -23.00 0.10
CA PRO A 350 -20.14 -22.34 -1.01
C PRO A 350 -19.66 -20.89 -1.19
N LEU A 351 -19.24 -20.56 -2.40
CA LEU A 351 -18.93 -19.19 -2.83
C LEU A 351 -20.17 -18.49 -3.40
N PRO A 352 -20.24 -17.15 -3.39
CA PRO A 352 -21.32 -16.41 -4.03
C PRO A 352 -21.45 -16.77 -5.52
N PRO A 353 -22.65 -17.09 -6.04
CA PRO A 353 -22.81 -17.48 -7.45
C PRO A 353 -22.37 -16.41 -8.44
N GLN A 354 -22.56 -15.13 -8.09
CA GLN A 354 -22.11 -14.00 -8.89
C GLN A 354 -20.58 -13.99 -9.01
N LEU A 355 -19.88 -14.19 -7.89
CA LEU A 355 -18.41 -14.27 -7.87
C LEU A 355 -17.88 -15.44 -8.70
N ILE A 356 -18.56 -16.60 -8.65
CA ILE A 356 -18.22 -17.75 -9.51
C ILE A 356 -18.42 -17.39 -10.98
N SER A 357 -19.50 -16.69 -11.33
CA SER A 357 -19.70 -16.26 -12.72
C SER A 357 -18.60 -15.30 -13.16
N SER A 358 -18.28 -14.29 -12.34
CA SER A 358 -17.26 -13.29 -12.67
C SER A 358 -15.88 -13.93 -12.85
N ILE A 359 -15.42 -14.74 -11.89
CA ILE A 359 -14.10 -15.39 -12.01
C ILE A 359 -14.01 -16.31 -13.23
N LEU A 360 -15.07 -17.00 -13.61
CA LEU A 360 -15.05 -17.89 -14.79
C LEU A 360 -15.10 -17.12 -16.11
N ASN A 361 -15.69 -15.93 -16.12
CA ASN A 361 -15.65 -15.04 -17.27
C ASN A 361 -14.27 -14.40 -17.42
N THR A 362 -13.69 -13.92 -16.32
CA THR A 362 -12.37 -13.26 -16.31
C THR A 362 -11.23 -14.26 -16.48
N PHE A 363 -11.36 -15.48 -15.94
CA PHE A 363 -10.33 -16.54 -15.98
C PHE A 363 -10.92 -17.88 -16.44
N PRO A 364 -11.12 -18.09 -17.75
CA PRO A 364 -11.71 -19.33 -18.29
C PRO A 364 -10.93 -20.60 -17.93
N GLU A 365 -9.62 -20.51 -17.63
CA GLU A 365 -8.79 -21.62 -17.18
C GLU A 365 -9.29 -22.21 -15.85
N CYS A 366 -10.03 -21.42 -15.06
CA CYS A 366 -10.58 -21.85 -13.78
C CYS A 366 -11.77 -22.81 -13.91
N ILE A 367 -12.43 -22.91 -15.08
CA ILE A 367 -13.69 -23.64 -15.27
C ILE A 367 -13.62 -25.07 -14.73
N MET A 368 -12.53 -25.80 -15.01
CA MET A 368 -12.35 -27.20 -14.58
C MET A 368 -12.33 -27.37 -13.06
N TYR A 369 -11.89 -26.36 -12.31
CA TYR A 369 -11.77 -26.42 -10.85
C TYR A 369 -13.08 -26.10 -10.13
N PHE A 370 -13.98 -25.35 -10.79
CA PHE A 370 -15.28 -24.94 -10.26
C PHE A 370 -16.45 -25.85 -10.69
N GLN A 371 -16.19 -26.84 -11.55
CA GLN A 371 -17.17 -27.88 -11.85
C GLN A 371 -17.46 -28.71 -10.60
N GLN A 372 -18.67 -28.58 -10.06
CA GLN A 372 -19.18 -29.50 -9.06
C GLN A 372 -19.12 -30.92 -9.61
N ARG A 373 -18.27 -31.78 -9.05
CA ARG A 373 -18.44 -33.22 -9.24
C ARG A 373 -19.76 -33.60 -8.60
N LYS A 374 -20.83 -33.60 -9.40
CA LYS A 374 -22.04 -34.35 -9.10
C LYS A 374 -21.61 -35.81 -8.92
N GLN A 375 -21.48 -36.25 -7.67
CA GLN A 375 -21.48 -37.66 -7.32
C GLN A 375 -22.84 -38.02 -6.74
#